data_AF-A0A1G4W9T0-F1
#
_entry.id   AF-A0A1G4W9T0-F1
#
_cell.length_a   1.000
_cell.length_b   1.000
_cell.length_c   1.000
_cell.angle_alpha   90.00
_cell.angle_beta   90.00
_cell.angle_gamma   90.00
#
_symmetry.space_group_name_H-M   'P 1'
#
loop_
_entity.id
_entity.type
_entity.pdbx_description
1 polymer ?
#
loop_
_entity_poly.entity_id
_entity_poly.type
_entity_poly.pdbx_seq_one_letter_code
_entity_poly.pdbx_strand_id
1 'polypeptide(L)'
;MKILKVLFTLLFMNLSFGQNFEGKWILTKNGDTYLVPKINVFEFKNGKIISSDLEKNIQTNDYQVSENEIFVQGKFLGTYKFINVNRFTLYKKDEKDSKKNLEIDFVRLEKTKTELTESEIEKLVFENKDYEIKIAFNTELQKPIILEMMKERGSKKMLLKKIDETYFIYNYEGNELDSVIPIREINTDFIEIYGFSREEPYSLIAKKI
;
A
#
# COMPACT_ATOMS: atom_id res chain seq x y z
N MET A 1 -65.63 12.56 -0.53
CA MET A 1 -64.60 13.10 0.38
C MET A 1 -64.27 12.05 1.44
N LYS A 2 -63.13 11.36 1.32
CA LYS A 2 -62.31 10.81 2.42
C LYS A 2 -61.11 10.12 1.78
N ILE A 3 -59.99 10.83 1.85
CA ILE A 3 -58.67 10.47 1.36
C ILE A 3 -58.19 9.25 2.15
N LEU A 4 -58.01 8.12 1.47
CA LEU A 4 -57.34 6.95 2.03
C LEU A 4 -55.84 7.27 2.05
N LYS A 5 -55.30 7.50 3.24
CA LYS A 5 -53.88 7.78 3.49
C LYS A 5 -53.06 6.54 3.12
N VAL A 6 -52.35 6.60 2.01
CA VAL A 6 -51.24 5.68 1.71
C VAL A 6 -50.10 6.07 2.65
N LEU A 7 -49.86 5.25 3.66
CA LEU A 7 -48.70 5.36 4.54
C LEU A 7 -47.49 4.83 3.75
N PHE A 8 -46.81 5.73 3.03
CA PHE A 8 -45.54 5.43 2.39
C PHE A 8 -44.49 5.41 3.49
N THR A 9 -44.27 4.23 4.09
CA THR A 9 -43.11 3.98 4.94
C THR A 9 -41.87 4.08 4.06
N LEU A 10 -41.32 5.30 3.99
CA LEU A 10 -39.94 5.55 3.63
C LEU A 10 -39.08 4.76 4.62
N LEU A 11 -38.78 3.50 4.29
CA LEU A 11 -37.53 2.90 4.74
C LEU A 11 -36.45 3.81 4.18
N PHE A 12 -36.01 4.76 5.00
CA PHE A 12 -34.70 5.34 4.89
C PHE A 12 -33.73 4.16 4.91
N MET A 13 -33.38 3.67 3.73
CA MET A 13 -32.11 3.01 3.56
C MET A 13 -31.10 4.03 4.07
N ASN A 14 -30.64 3.84 5.31
CA ASN A 14 -29.36 4.32 5.75
C ASN A 14 -28.34 3.59 4.86
N LEU A 15 -28.25 4.02 3.60
CA LEU A 15 -27.03 3.94 2.83
C LEU A 15 -26.11 4.90 3.55
N SER A 16 -25.55 4.42 4.67
CA SER A 16 -24.30 4.93 5.17
C SER A 16 -23.38 4.85 3.96
N PHE A 17 -23.17 5.98 3.28
CA PHE A 17 -22.09 6.17 2.33
C PHE A 17 -20.77 6.18 3.12
N GLY A 18 -20.55 5.12 3.92
CA GLY A 18 -19.27 4.80 4.50
C GLY A 18 -18.48 4.13 3.39
N GLN A 19 -17.47 4.83 2.90
CA GLN A 19 -16.48 4.20 2.02
C GLN A 19 -15.97 2.94 2.72
N ASN A 20 -16.04 1.80 2.03
CA ASN A 20 -15.83 0.50 2.63
C ASN A 20 -14.33 0.19 2.72
N PHE A 21 -13.85 -0.04 3.94
CA PHE A 21 -12.50 -0.54 4.19
C PHE A 21 -12.29 -1.96 3.67
N GLU A 22 -13.34 -2.72 3.36
CA GLU A 22 -13.25 -4.09 2.89
C GLU A 22 -12.18 -4.24 1.78
N GLY A 23 -11.29 -5.21 1.97
CA GLY A 23 -10.17 -5.48 1.06
C GLY A 23 -8.81 -5.40 1.76
N LYS A 24 -7.76 -5.61 0.95
CA LYS A 24 -6.36 -5.58 1.40
C LYS A 24 -5.77 -4.20 1.19
N TRP A 25 -5.01 -3.72 2.17
CA TRP A 25 -4.36 -2.42 2.17
C TRP A 25 -2.91 -2.58 2.59
N ILE A 26 -2.01 -1.89 1.90
CA ILE A 26 -0.60 -1.82 2.28
C ILE A 26 -0.28 -0.42 2.78
N LEU A 27 0.53 -0.37 3.83
CA LEU A 27 1.08 0.88 4.35
C LEU A 27 2.15 1.41 3.40
N THR A 28 2.03 2.67 2.98
CA THR A 28 3.07 3.34 2.19
C THR A 28 4.11 3.94 3.12
N LYS A 29 5.36 3.48 3.04
CA LYS A 29 6.46 4.09 3.79
C LYS A 29 6.80 5.45 3.19
N ASN A 30 6.91 6.47 4.03
CA ASN A 30 7.48 7.77 3.66
C ASN A 30 8.54 8.15 4.71
N GLY A 31 9.76 8.48 4.28
CA GLY A 31 10.84 8.94 5.15
C GLY A 31 11.17 7.97 6.31
N ASP A 32 11.41 8.53 7.51
CA ASP A 32 11.90 7.85 8.73
C ASP A 32 10.86 6.95 9.43
N THR A 33 9.87 6.42 8.70
CA THR A 33 8.83 5.58 9.31
C THR A 33 9.36 4.16 9.57
N TYR A 34 10.05 3.98 10.71
CA TYR A 34 10.53 2.68 11.19
C TYR A 34 9.38 1.86 11.79
N LEU A 35 8.63 1.15 10.95
CA LEU A 35 7.62 0.20 11.40
C LEU A 35 8.16 -1.23 11.43
N VAL A 36 7.86 -1.93 12.52
CA VAL A 36 8.08 -3.37 12.68
C VAL A 36 6.69 -4.02 12.77
N PRO A 37 6.34 -4.99 11.90
CA PRO A 37 7.17 -5.56 10.84
C PRO A 37 7.44 -4.57 9.68
N LYS A 38 8.54 -4.80 8.95
CA LYS A 38 9.00 -3.93 7.86
C LYS A 38 8.00 -3.79 6.70
N ILE A 39 7.04 -4.72 6.59
CA ILE A 39 5.90 -4.67 5.68
C ILE A 39 4.65 -4.90 6.52
N ASN A 40 3.65 -4.02 6.40
CA ASN A 40 2.35 -4.22 7.03
C ASN A 40 1.25 -4.17 5.97
N VAL A 41 0.65 -5.34 5.71
CA VAL A 41 -0.60 -5.44 4.96
C VAL A 41 -1.74 -5.75 5.92
N PHE A 42 -2.82 -5.00 5.76
CA PHE A 42 -4.04 -5.13 6.54
C PHE A 42 -5.19 -5.54 5.62
N GLU A 43 -5.80 -6.69 5.89
CA GLU A 43 -7.03 -7.11 5.25
C GLU A 43 -8.20 -6.79 6.19
N PHE A 44 -9.08 -5.90 5.77
CA PHE A 44 -10.35 -5.64 6.44
C PHE A 44 -11.38 -6.55 5.81
N LYS A 45 -11.95 -7.45 6.62
CA LYS A 45 -12.90 -8.46 6.17
C LYS A 45 -13.86 -8.88 7.25
N ASN A 46 -15.16 -8.77 6.99
CA ASN A 46 -16.22 -9.25 7.89
C ASN A 46 -16.07 -8.73 9.34
N GLY A 47 -15.76 -7.45 9.52
CA GLY A 47 -15.54 -6.85 10.85
C GLY A 47 -14.23 -7.26 11.53
N LYS A 48 -13.31 -7.91 10.81
CA LYS A 48 -11.95 -8.25 11.28
C LYS A 48 -10.87 -7.52 10.48
N ILE A 49 -9.80 -7.13 11.15
CA ILE A 49 -8.54 -6.69 10.55
C ILE A 49 -7.54 -7.83 10.73
N ILE A 50 -7.01 -8.31 9.61
CA ILE A 50 -5.94 -9.30 9.58
C ILE A 50 -4.66 -8.57 9.20
N SER A 51 -3.67 -8.54 10.08
CA SER A 51 -2.34 -8.02 9.75
C SER A 51 -1.43 -9.14 9.27
N SER A 52 -0.61 -8.85 8.27
CA SER A 52 0.33 -9.80 7.65
C SER A 52 1.60 -9.11 7.19
N ASP A 53 2.68 -9.89 7.05
CA ASP A 53 3.94 -9.50 6.41
C ASP A 53 3.99 -9.90 4.92
N LEU A 54 2.82 -9.95 4.26
CA LEU A 54 2.57 -10.50 2.91
C LEU A 54 2.67 -12.02 2.77
N GLU A 55 3.49 -12.70 3.57
CA GLU A 55 3.67 -14.16 3.47
C GLU A 55 2.82 -14.91 4.51
N LYS A 56 2.62 -14.33 5.70
CA LYS A 56 1.91 -14.97 6.80
C LYS A 56 1.00 -14.00 7.54
N ASN A 57 -0.12 -14.52 8.01
CA ASN A 57 -0.97 -13.80 8.94
C ASN A 57 -0.26 -13.72 10.29
N ILE A 58 -0.11 -12.48 10.79
CA ILE A 58 0.53 -12.18 12.06
C ILE A 58 -0.53 -12.08 13.16
N GLN A 59 -1.61 -11.35 12.89
CA GLN A 59 -2.64 -11.10 13.87
C GLN A 59 -4.01 -10.99 13.21
N THR A 60 -5.06 -11.32 13.96
CA THR A 60 -6.44 -11.08 13.57
C THR A 60 -7.17 -10.44 14.75
N ASN A 61 -7.76 -9.27 14.52
CA ASN A 61 -8.46 -8.50 15.53
C ASN A 61 -9.84 -8.10 15.02
N ASP A 62 -10.82 -8.00 15.92
CA ASP A 62 -12.08 -7.35 15.59
C ASP A 62 -11.86 -5.85 15.43
N TYR A 63 -12.54 -5.25 14.46
CA TYR A 63 -12.54 -3.80 14.26
C TYR A 63 -13.95 -3.26 14.12
N GLN A 64 -14.08 -1.99 14.46
CA GLN A 64 -15.30 -1.22 14.28
C GLN A 64 -14.94 0.15 13.75
N VAL A 65 -15.83 0.69 12.93
CA VAL A 65 -15.74 2.05 12.41
C VAL A 65 -16.97 2.79 12.88
N SER A 66 -16.75 3.96 13.49
CA SER A 66 -17.82 4.89 13.86
C SER A 66 -17.44 6.26 13.33
N GLU A 67 -18.27 6.83 12.47
CA GLU A 67 -17.95 8.08 11.78
C GLU A 67 -16.57 8.01 11.08
N ASN A 68 -15.61 8.82 11.52
CA ASN A 68 -14.23 8.87 11.03
C ASN A 68 -13.22 8.25 12.01
N GLU A 69 -13.67 7.40 12.93
CA GLU A 69 -12.83 6.74 13.94
C GLU A 69 -12.73 5.24 13.69
N ILE A 70 -11.53 4.68 13.87
CA ILE A 70 -11.29 3.24 13.84
C ILE A 70 -11.03 2.75 15.26
N PHE A 71 -11.72 1.69 15.64
CA PHE A 71 -11.52 0.96 16.89
C PHE A 71 -11.05 -0.46 16.59
N VAL A 72 -10.04 -0.92 17.32
CA VAL A 72 -9.52 -2.29 17.23
C VAL A 72 -9.61 -2.94 18.60
N GLN A 73 -10.30 -4.09 18.68
CA GLN A 73 -10.61 -4.76 19.96
C GLN A 73 -11.26 -3.81 20.98
N GLY A 74 -12.14 -2.91 20.51
CA GLY A 74 -12.82 -1.92 21.34
C GLY A 74 -11.96 -0.75 21.82
N LYS A 75 -10.68 -0.66 21.40
CA LYS A 75 -9.79 0.45 21.72
C LYS A 75 -9.68 1.40 20.53
N PHE A 76 -9.74 2.70 20.81
CA PHE A 76 -9.53 3.74 19.80
C PHE A 76 -8.12 3.61 19.19
N LEU A 77 -8.06 3.43 17.87
CA LEU A 77 -6.80 3.37 17.12
C LEU A 77 -6.39 4.74 16.61
N GLY A 78 -7.35 5.50 16.07
CA GLY A 78 -7.12 6.79 15.43
C GLY A 78 -8.32 7.26 14.63
N THR A 79 -8.25 8.50 14.14
CA THR A 79 -9.19 8.99 13.13
C THR A 79 -8.65 8.70 11.74
N TYR A 80 -9.51 8.63 10.73
CA TYR A 80 -9.08 8.42 9.36
C TYR A 80 -9.74 9.41 8.41
N LYS A 81 -9.12 9.58 7.24
CA LYS A 81 -9.68 10.30 6.11
C LYS A 81 -9.36 9.56 4.82
N PHE A 82 -10.37 9.25 4.03
CA PHE A 82 -10.15 8.81 2.66
C PHE A 82 -9.69 9.99 1.80
N ILE A 83 -8.59 9.79 1.08
CA ILE A 83 -8.10 10.70 0.04
C ILE A 83 -8.83 10.38 -1.27
N ASN A 84 -9.01 9.08 -1.54
CA ASN A 84 -9.86 8.55 -2.61
C ASN A 84 -10.25 7.10 -2.27
N VAL A 85 -10.97 6.41 -3.17
CA VAL A 85 -11.49 5.04 -2.92
C VAL A 85 -10.40 4.00 -2.64
N ASN A 86 -9.18 4.29 -3.08
CA ASN A 86 -8.00 3.42 -3.01
C ASN A 86 -6.91 3.97 -2.07
N ARG A 87 -7.16 5.04 -1.34
CA ARG A 87 -6.19 5.63 -0.40
C ARG A 87 -6.88 6.28 0.79
N PHE A 88 -6.42 5.94 1.99
CA PHE A 88 -6.79 6.67 3.21
C PHE A 88 -5.57 6.96 4.07
N THR A 89 -5.70 7.98 4.90
CA THR A 89 -4.71 8.35 5.92
C THR A 89 -5.32 8.08 7.30
N LEU A 90 -4.59 7.37 8.14
CA LEU A 90 -4.86 7.20 9.56
C LEU A 90 -4.06 8.25 10.34
N TYR A 91 -4.74 8.97 11.21
CA TYR A 91 -4.18 9.94 12.14
C TYR A 91 -4.23 9.35 13.56
N LYS A 92 -3.06 9.03 14.12
CA LYS A 92 -2.92 8.50 15.48
C LYS A 92 -1.99 9.41 16.28
N LYS A 93 -2.24 9.60 17.58
CA LYS A 93 -1.30 10.31 18.46
C LYS A 93 0.04 9.57 18.52
N ASP A 94 1.14 10.30 18.38
CA ASP A 94 2.47 9.72 18.61
C ASP A 94 2.62 9.38 20.10
N GLU A 95 3.01 8.13 20.38
CA GLU A 95 3.24 7.65 21.75
C GLU A 95 4.47 8.29 22.39
N LYS A 96 5.42 8.77 21.58
CA LYS A 96 6.66 9.43 22.02
C LYS A 96 6.52 10.94 22.15
N ASP A 97 5.64 11.54 21.35
CA ASP A 97 5.39 12.98 21.36
C ASP A 97 3.89 13.28 21.25
N SER A 98 3.23 13.38 22.40
CA SER A 98 1.78 13.66 22.49
C SER A 98 1.31 14.95 21.79
N LYS A 99 2.23 15.83 21.37
CA LYS A 99 1.92 17.05 20.60
C LYS A 99 1.90 16.80 19.09
N LYS A 100 2.31 15.63 18.62
CA LYS A 100 2.34 15.24 17.21
C LYS A 100 1.36 14.11 16.92
N ASN A 101 0.72 14.20 15.76
CA ASN A 101 -0.02 13.09 15.18
C ASN A 101 0.87 12.40 14.14
N LEU A 102 0.93 11.08 14.21
CA LEU A 102 1.44 10.24 13.15
C LEU A 102 0.38 10.19 12.05
N GLU A 103 0.82 10.45 10.83
CA GLU A 103 0.01 10.29 9.62
C GLU A 103 0.49 9.06 8.88
N ILE A 104 -0.39 8.07 8.76
CA ILE A 104 -0.05 6.78 8.19
C ILE A 104 -0.94 6.56 6.97
N ASP A 105 -0.32 6.54 5.80
CA ASP A 105 -1.03 6.37 4.55
C ASP A 105 -1.14 4.88 4.18
N PHE A 106 -2.34 4.50 3.77
CA PHE A 106 -2.69 3.18 3.29
C PHE A 106 -3.18 3.27 1.87
N VAL A 107 -2.71 2.36 1.02
CA VAL A 107 -3.21 2.19 -0.35
C VAL A 107 -3.84 0.81 -0.51
N ARG A 108 -4.98 0.77 -1.20
CA ARG A 108 -5.69 -0.49 -1.48
C ARG A 108 -4.85 -1.32 -2.44
N LEU A 109 -4.67 -2.59 -2.12
CA LEU A 109 -4.03 -3.54 -3.03
C LEU A 109 -5.03 -3.96 -4.09
N GLU A 110 -4.65 -3.76 -5.34
CA GLU A 110 -5.42 -4.11 -6.53
C GLU A 110 -4.64 -5.12 -7.36
N LYS A 111 -5.37 -5.99 -8.06
CA LYS A 111 -4.79 -6.91 -9.05
C LYS A 111 -3.93 -6.15 -10.05
N THR A 112 -2.70 -6.62 -10.25
CA THR A 112 -1.82 -6.06 -11.29
C THR A 112 -2.37 -6.40 -12.66
N LYS A 113 -2.54 -5.37 -13.50
CA LYS A 113 -2.94 -5.52 -14.90
C LYS A 113 -1.71 -5.91 -15.73
N THR A 114 -1.71 -7.13 -16.26
CA THR A 114 -0.65 -7.64 -17.13
C THR A 114 -1.08 -8.90 -17.84
N GLU A 115 -0.59 -9.10 -19.06
CA GLU A 115 -0.65 -10.36 -19.81
C GLU A 115 0.71 -11.09 -19.82
N LEU A 116 1.73 -10.48 -19.19
CA LEU A 116 3.09 -11.02 -19.13
C LEU A 116 3.21 -12.03 -17.98
N THR A 117 3.98 -13.08 -18.23
CA THR A 117 4.47 -13.99 -17.19
C THR A 117 5.53 -13.32 -16.33
N GLU A 118 5.75 -13.86 -15.14
CA GLU A 118 6.81 -13.39 -14.22
C GLU A 118 8.20 -13.38 -14.89
N SER A 119 8.55 -14.45 -15.62
CA SER A 119 9.83 -14.54 -16.34
C SER A 119 9.96 -13.53 -17.48
N GLU A 120 8.86 -13.11 -18.10
CA GLU A 120 8.88 -12.04 -19.11
C GLU A 120 9.10 -10.68 -18.46
N ILE A 121 8.43 -10.40 -17.35
CA ILE A 121 8.58 -9.16 -16.59
C ILE A 121 10.03 -9.00 -16.11
N GLU A 122 10.63 -10.07 -15.56
CA GLU A 122 11.99 -10.02 -15.00
C GLU A 122 13.07 -9.66 -16.02
N LYS A 123 12.80 -9.85 -17.33
CA LYS A 123 13.71 -9.49 -18.43
C LYS A 123 13.59 -8.04 -18.86
N LEU A 124 12.56 -7.33 -18.41
CA LEU A 124 12.33 -5.93 -18.79
C LEU A 124 13.11 -5.00 -17.87
N VAL A 125 13.55 -3.88 -18.45
CA VAL A 125 14.20 -2.79 -17.74
C VAL A 125 13.42 -1.52 -18.04
N PHE A 126 13.06 -0.78 -16.99
CA PHE A 126 12.30 0.45 -17.11
C PHE A 126 13.05 1.62 -16.47
N GLU A 127 12.80 2.82 -16.97
CA GLU A 127 13.36 4.06 -16.46
C GLU A 127 12.28 5.15 -16.40
N ASN A 128 12.26 5.90 -15.30
CA ASN A 128 11.64 7.21 -15.23
C ASN A 128 12.75 8.26 -15.05
N LYS A 129 12.92 9.11 -16.06
CA LYS A 129 14.00 10.12 -16.08
C LYS A 129 13.72 11.31 -15.15
N ASP A 130 12.46 11.67 -14.96
CA ASP A 130 12.09 12.82 -14.13
C ASP A 130 12.40 12.59 -12.64
N TYR A 131 12.35 11.32 -12.22
CA TYR A 131 12.65 10.89 -10.86
C TYR A 131 13.97 10.12 -10.74
N GLU A 132 14.74 10.00 -11.83
CA GLU A 132 16.00 9.24 -11.91
C GLU A 132 15.88 7.79 -11.37
N ILE A 133 14.74 7.15 -11.62
CA ILE A 133 14.43 5.79 -11.16
C ILE A 133 14.68 4.79 -12.29
N LYS A 134 15.45 3.74 -12.01
CA LYS A 134 15.61 2.58 -12.87
C LYS A 134 15.09 1.33 -12.18
N ILE A 135 14.21 0.60 -12.86
CA ILE A 135 13.61 -0.64 -12.37
C ILE A 135 14.14 -1.79 -13.23
N ALA A 136 14.88 -2.69 -12.60
CA ALA A 136 15.38 -3.92 -13.20
C ALA A 136 15.36 -5.03 -12.16
N PHE A 137 14.73 -6.15 -12.47
CA PHE A 137 14.60 -7.26 -11.53
C PHE A 137 15.82 -8.19 -11.58
N ASN A 138 16.09 -8.88 -10.47
CA ASN A 138 17.13 -9.90 -10.34
C ASN A 138 18.55 -9.44 -10.72
N THR A 139 18.80 -8.14 -10.74
CA THR A 139 20.10 -7.54 -11.07
C THR A 139 20.64 -6.81 -9.85
N GLU A 140 21.91 -7.07 -9.49
CA GLU A 140 22.62 -6.22 -8.55
C GLU A 140 22.96 -4.90 -9.25
N LEU A 141 22.41 -3.80 -8.75
CA LEU A 141 22.54 -2.49 -9.40
C LEU A 141 23.94 -1.85 -9.20
N GLN A 142 24.78 -2.41 -8.31
CA GLN A 142 26.12 -1.90 -8.02
C GLN A 142 27.17 -3.02 -8.04
N LYS A 143 28.32 -2.76 -8.67
CA LYS A 143 29.46 -3.70 -8.70
C LYS A 143 30.17 -3.75 -7.33
N PRO A 144 30.66 -4.90 -6.87
CA PRO A 144 31.35 -5.06 -5.58
C PRO A 144 32.48 -4.05 -5.32
N ILE A 145 33.26 -3.71 -6.37
CA ILE A 145 34.38 -2.76 -6.28
C ILE A 145 33.91 -1.32 -5.94
N ILE A 146 32.73 -0.94 -6.43
CA ILE A 146 32.17 0.40 -6.17
C ILE A 146 31.64 0.47 -4.73
N LEU A 147 31.06 -0.62 -4.23
CA LEU A 147 30.60 -0.73 -2.84
C LEU A 147 31.75 -0.61 -1.83
N GLU A 148 32.90 -1.26 -2.12
CA GLU A 148 34.12 -1.10 -1.32
C GLU A 148 34.64 0.34 -1.32
N MET A 149 34.62 1.02 -2.47
CA MET A 149 35.07 2.41 -2.59
C MET A 149 34.12 3.40 -1.89
N MET A 150 32.81 3.17 -1.94
CA MET A 150 31.80 4.07 -1.37
C MET A 150 31.53 3.81 0.12
N LYS A 151 32.09 2.74 0.70
CA LYS A 151 31.78 2.27 2.07
C LYS A 151 30.27 2.09 2.32
N GLU A 152 29.52 1.80 1.26
CA GLU A 152 28.08 1.58 1.34
C GLU A 152 27.78 0.20 1.94
N ARG A 153 26.65 0.08 2.64
CA ARG A 153 26.31 -1.13 3.44
C ARG A 153 25.87 -2.33 2.60
N GLY A 154 25.70 -2.19 1.28
CA GLY A 154 25.54 -3.31 0.37
C GLY A 154 24.90 -2.93 -0.96
N SER A 155 24.89 -3.88 -1.90
CA SER A 155 24.29 -3.68 -3.24
C SER A 155 22.79 -3.42 -3.15
N LYS A 156 22.28 -2.53 -4.00
CA LYS A 156 20.84 -2.42 -4.24
C LYS A 156 20.38 -3.54 -5.16
N LYS A 157 19.31 -4.24 -4.77
CA LYS A 157 18.70 -5.33 -5.54
C LYS A 157 17.19 -5.18 -5.55
N MET A 158 16.57 -5.34 -6.71
CA MET A 158 15.12 -5.41 -6.84
C MET A 158 14.69 -6.84 -7.17
N LEU A 159 13.72 -7.36 -6.45
CA LEU A 159 13.07 -8.63 -6.73
C LEU A 159 11.62 -8.39 -7.13
N LEU A 160 11.15 -9.16 -8.11
CA LEU A 160 9.73 -9.27 -8.41
C LEU A 160 9.14 -10.34 -7.48
N LYS A 161 8.03 -10.03 -6.82
CA LYS A 161 7.25 -11.03 -6.09
C LYS A 161 5.78 -10.84 -6.37
N LYS A 162 5.05 -11.96 -6.50
CA LYS A 162 3.59 -11.96 -6.58
C LYS A 162 3.00 -12.41 -5.26
N ILE A 163 2.10 -11.61 -4.69
CA ILE A 163 1.24 -12.01 -3.58
C ILE A 163 -0.21 -11.85 -4.01
N ASP A 164 -0.97 -12.94 -3.89
CA ASP A 164 -2.29 -13.09 -4.47
C ASP A 164 -2.31 -12.72 -5.96
N GLU A 165 -3.00 -11.63 -6.32
CA GLU A 165 -3.12 -11.11 -7.67
C GLU A 165 -2.29 -9.85 -7.92
N THR A 166 -1.46 -9.42 -6.96
CA THR A 166 -0.66 -8.20 -7.05
C THR A 166 0.84 -8.54 -7.17
N TYR A 167 1.51 -7.98 -8.16
CA TYR A 167 2.96 -7.96 -8.25
C TYR A 167 3.54 -6.79 -7.46
N PHE A 168 4.70 -7.03 -6.87
CA PHE A 168 5.42 -6.09 -6.04
C PHE A 168 6.89 -6.01 -6.46
N ILE A 169 7.44 -4.81 -6.37
CA ILE A 169 8.87 -4.55 -6.36
C ILE A 169 9.34 -4.62 -4.92
N TYR A 170 10.18 -5.60 -4.61
CA TYR A 170 10.88 -5.70 -3.34
C TYR A 170 12.27 -5.09 -3.49
N ASN A 171 12.49 -3.94 -2.87
CA ASN A 171 13.77 -3.25 -2.87
C ASN A 171 14.59 -3.69 -1.66
N TYR A 172 15.78 -4.21 -1.93
CA TYR A 172 16.78 -4.55 -0.93
C TYR A 172 17.95 -3.57 -1.01
N GLU A 173 18.41 -3.13 0.16
CA GLU A 173 19.68 -2.44 0.33
C GLU A 173 20.61 -3.34 1.14
N GLY A 174 21.67 -3.84 0.49
CA GLY A 174 22.42 -4.98 1.00
C GLY A 174 21.54 -6.21 1.15
N ASN A 175 21.50 -6.77 2.36
CA ASN A 175 20.69 -7.95 2.69
C ASN A 175 19.39 -7.59 3.42
N GLU A 176 19.06 -6.30 3.54
CA GLU A 176 17.88 -5.85 4.24
C GLU A 176 16.79 -5.39 3.26
N LEU A 177 15.56 -5.86 3.50
CA LEU A 177 14.41 -5.32 2.80
C LEU A 177 14.19 -3.87 3.22
N ASP A 178 14.29 -2.97 2.26
CA ASP A 178 14.09 -1.53 2.44
C ASP A 178 12.61 -1.17 2.26
N SER A 179 12.09 -1.44 1.06
CA SER A 179 10.74 -1.04 0.65
C SER A 179 10.06 -2.10 -0.22
N VAL A 180 8.73 -2.08 -0.20
CA VAL A 180 7.88 -2.94 -1.04
C VAL A 180 6.84 -2.06 -1.71
N ILE A 181 6.85 -2.06 -3.04
CA ILE A 181 6.03 -1.16 -3.84
C ILE A 181 5.13 -1.99 -4.76
N PRO A 182 3.80 -1.83 -4.69
CA PRO A 182 2.90 -2.57 -5.56
C PRO A 182 2.90 -2.01 -7.00
N ILE A 183 2.68 -2.91 -7.96
CA ILE A 183 2.60 -2.61 -9.39
C ILE A 183 1.12 -2.58 -9.79
N ARG A 184 0.68 -1.45 -10.35
CA ARG A 184 -0.71 -1.30 -10.86
C ARG A 184 -0.85 -1.97 -12.21
N GLU A 185 0.06 -1.68 -13.12
CA GLU A 185 0.04 -2.16 -14.49
C GLU A 185 1.46 -2.35 -14.99
N ILE A 186 1.66 -3.40 -15.78
CA ILE A 186 2.93 -3.66 -16.44
C ILE A 186 2.71 -4.35 -17.77
N ASN A 187 3.43 -3.89 -18.78
CA ASN A 187 3.44 -4.47 -20.11
C ASN A 187 4.83 -4.29 -20.74
N THR A 188 4.94 -4.52 -22.06
CA THR A 188 6.21 -4.42 -22.77
C THR A 188 6.73 -3.00 -22.93
N ASP A 189 5.94 -1.97 -22.61
CA ASP A 189 6.26 -0.58 -22.89
C ASP A 189 6.47 0.24 -21.62
N PHE A 190 5.75 -0.10 -20.54
CA PHE A 190 5.86 0.60 -19.27
C PHE A 190 5.54 -0.28 -18.05
N ILE A 191 5.92 0.25 -16.89
CA ILE A 191 5.50 -0.19 -15.57
C ILE A 191 4.91 1.01 -14.82
N GLU A 192 3.73 0.84 -14.25
CA GLU A 192 3.12 1.81 -13.34
C GLU A 192 3.13 1.26 -11.91
N ILE A 193 3.79 1.98 -11.01
CA ILE A 193 3.82 1.68 -9.58
C ILE A 193 2.96 2.69 -8.81
N TYR A 194 2.38 2.27 -7.68
CA TYR A 194 1.54 3.15 -6.85
C TYR A 194 1.92 3.09 -5.38
N GLY A 195 1.50 4.09 -4.61
CA GLY A 195 1.89 4.20 -3.20
C GLY A 195 3.34 4.65 -3.00
N PHE A 196 3.96 5.21 -4.04
CA PHE A 196 5.33 5.74 -4.02
C PHE A 196 5.42 7.13 -3.39
N SER A 197 4.35 7.94 -3.45
CA SER A 197 4.33 9.33 -2.97
C SER A 197 3.10 9.63 -2.12
N ARG A 198 3.20 10.60 -1.20
CA ARG A 198 2.06 11.23 -0.50
C ARG A 198 1.41 12.36 -1.27
N GLU A 199 2.06 12.84 -2.31
CA GLU A 199 1.60 13.93 -3.14
C GLU A 199 1.25 13.41 -4.53
N GLU A 200 0.40 14.15 -5.23
CA GLU A 200 0.10 13.81 -6.62
C GLU A 200 1.33 14.04 -7.51
N PRO A 201 1.64 13.12 -8.45
CA PRO A 201 0.88 11.91 -8.74
C PRO A 201 1.15 10.77 -7.72
N TYR A 202 0.08 10.15 -7.21
CA TYR A 202 0.17 9.00 -6.28
C TYR A 202 0.70 7.71 -6.93
N SER A 203 1.00 7.76 -8.22
CA SER A 203 1.64 6.72 -9.00
C SER A 203 2.78 7.28 -9.85
N LEU A 204 3.68 6.40 -10.27
CA LEU A 204 4.82 6.70 -11.12
C LEU A 204 4.81 5.73 -12.30
N ILE A 205 5.00 6.26 -13.50
CA ILE A 205 5.15 5.47 -14.73
C ILE A 205 6.62 5.50 -15.14
N ALA A 206 7.25 4.33 -15.28
CA ALA A 206 8.57 4.17 -15.89
C ALA A 206 8.45 3.48 -17.25
N LYS A 207 9.15 3.98 -18.26
CA LYS A 207 9.10 3.47 -19.64
C LYS A 207 10.21 2.47 -19.88
N LYS A 208 9.96 1.48 -20.75
CA LYS A 208 10.98 0.50 -21.12
C LYS A 208 12.17 1.18 -21.82
N ILE A 209 13.37 0.67 -21.53
CA ILE A 209 14.62 1.04 -22.21
C ILE A 209 15.26 -0.15 -22.94
#